data_AF-A0A1V6TS54-F1
#
_entry.id   AF-A0A1V6TS54-F1
#
_cell.length_a   1.000
_cell.length_b   1.000
_cell.length_c   1.000
_cell.angle_alpha   90.00
_cell.angle_beta   90.00
_cell.angle_gamma   90.00
#
_symmetry.space_group_name_H-M   'P 1'
#
loop_
_entity.id
_entity.type
_entity.pdbx_description
1 polymer ?
#
loop_
_entity_poly.entity_id
_entity_poly.type
_entity_poly.pdbx_seq_one_letter_code
_entity_poly.pdbx_strand_id
1 'polypeptide(L)'
;MRKVSIYAAALAGLISAASARPTVQKSQTWDQLRKNIKHVVYLTLENHSFDNIAGYWDFNPDIDNLRGVTYCNDYTNPNWTVWGEPLKLCAAPYATEVPLKDPDHDFAGVTYEIFRKWNVTKDDVPNMAGFVERQSEKYSSTPGDTSFVIQAYDEKKTALLAEIGRNFAFFDSYFSEHPGPTNVNRQFATSGSSCGFVDNTDQSAGFWNNVTGTTCATSIFESLSKKGISWKNYYETDIVDAYMYKWTQDNAMDRLVHATEFYSDLEEGTLPTFSYINPECCSIDSMHPTSPMATGEQMVKHLYDALRRSKYWDNALLIINFDEHGGFADHVPPPMNIPQPDDGITFTGMSDDHHVTYDFTRLGVRVPAFLISPWVPSNHLIHDEGTMYAEDSAYTHSSILHFLQELWQLEGLNNRVQWAKTFESVFTSKKRDTPKTLSTPTWYGGSGQPEPEAFRLLNQDESYYASH
;
A
#
# COMPACT_ATOMS: atom_id res chain seq x y z
N MET A 1 -25.17 -8.66 73.37
CA MET A 1 -24.37 -9.78 72.84
C MET A 1 -23.69 -9.32 71.56
N ARG A 2 -22.41 -9.68 71.41
CA ARG A 2 -21.56 -9.63 70.19
C ARG A 2 -21.20 -8.26 69.60
N LYS A 3 -19.98 -7.82 69.95
CA LYS A 3 -19.08 -7.09 69.05
C LYS A 3 -18.82 -7.94 67.80
N VAL A 4 -18.92 -7.35 66.60
CA VAL A 4 -18.26 -7.89 65.41
C VAL A 4 -17.50 -6.76 64.73
N SER A 5 -16.22 -7.03 64.55
CA SER A 5 -15.16 -6.18 64.03
C SER A 5 -15.27 -6.08 62.50
N ILE A 6 -15.09 -4.87 61.96
CA ILE A 6 -14.87 -4.64 60.53
C ILE A 6 -13.41 -5.04 60.25
N TYR A 7 -13.21 -6.08 59.45
CA TYR A 7 -11.89 -6.43 58.90
C TYR A 7 -11.75 -5.76 57.53
N ALA A 8 -10.82 -4.81 57.45
CA ALA A 8 -10.25 -4.34 56.20
C ALA A 8 -9.27 -5.41 55.68
N ALA A 9 -9.51 -5.91 54.47
CA ALA A 9 -8.55 -6.75 53.74
C ALA A 9 -7.91 -5.89 52.65
N ALA A 10 -6.70 -5.42 52.91
CA ALA A 10 -5.82 -4.90 51.87
C ALA A 10 -5.25 -6.09 51.09
N LEU A 11 -5.63 -6.25 49.83
CA LEU A 11 -4.89 -7.09 48.88
C LEU A 11 -3.81 -6.24 48.23
N ALA A 12 -2.56 -6.45 48.66
CA ALA A 12 -1.38 -6.03 47.94
C ALA A 12 -1.28 -6.86 46.65
N GLY A 13 -1.53 -6.25 45.50
CA GLY A 13 -1.19 -6.83 44.20
C GLY A 13 0.31 -6.76 44.00
N LEU A 14 0.96 -7.91 43.94
CA LEU A 14 2.35 -8.06 43.52
C LEU A 14 2.48 -7.58 42.07
N ILE A 15 3.16 -6.45 41.86
CA ILE A 15 3.64 -6.03 40.56
C ILE A 15 4.74 -7.02 40.16
N SER A 16 4.39 -8.01 39.35
CA SER A 16 5.37 -8.80 38.64
C SER A 16 5.96 -7.92 37.55
N ALA A 17 7.14 -7.35 37.80
CA ALA A 17 8.00 -6.82 36.76
C ALA A 17 8.36 -7.98 35.83
N ALA A 18 7.61 -8.12 34.73
CA ALA A 18 7.97 -9.03 33.66
C ALA A 18 9.26 -8.50 33.04
N SER A 19 10.36 -9.18 33.31
CA SER A 19 11.64 -8.94 32.67
C SER A 19 11.47 -9.07 31.15
N ALA A 20 11.64 -7.98 30.42
CA ALA A 20 11.75 -7.99 28.98
C ALA A 20 12.92 -8.90 28.57
N ARG A 21 12.60 -10.03 27.94
CA ARG A 21 13.52 -10.76 27.08
C ARG A 21 12.81 -11.16 25.80
N PRO A 22 13.00 -10.37 24.72
CA PRO A 22 13.13 -10.96 23.40
C PRO A 22 14.20 -10.23 22.57
N THR A 23 15.48 -10.39 22.88
CA THR A 23 16.58 -9.84 22.05
C THR A 23 17.34 -10.92 21.27
N VAL A 24 17.40 -12.15 21.78
CA VAL A 24 18.19 -13.24 21.16
C VAL A 24 17.49 -13.85 19.94
N GLN A 25 16.15 -13.95 19.96
CA GLN A 25 15.38 -14.56 18.87
C GLN A 25 15.32 -13.66 17.63
N LYS A 26 15.20 -12.34 17.81
CA LYS A 26 15.21 -11.35 16.72
C LYS A 26 16.52 -11.36 15.93
N SER A 27 17.67 -11.44 16.63
CA SER A 27 19.00 -11.47 15.98
C SER A 27 19.18 -12.68 15.05
N GLN A 28 18.73 -13.87 15.47
CA GLN A 28 18.88 -15.08 14.66
C GLN A 28 18.02 -15.06 13.40
N THR A 29 16.80 -14.51 13.48
CA THR A 29 15.91 -14.33 12.33
C THR A 29 16.60 -13.45 11.29
N TRP A 30 17.02 -12.25 11.67
CA TRP A 30 17.70 -11.32 10.74
C TRP A 30 18.97 -11.89 10.12
N ASP A 31 19.80 -12.60 10.89
CA ASP A 31 21.02 -13.23 10.35
C ASP A 31 20.71 -14.29 9.29
N GLN A 32 19.60 -15.03 9.46
CA GLN A 32 19.16 -16.01 8.48
C GLN A 32 18.58 -15.32 7.24
N LEU A 33 17.74 -14.30 7.41
CA LEU A 33 17.20 -13.52 6.30
C LEU A 33 18.33 -12.90 5.48
N ARG A 34 19.32 -12.27 6.11
CA ARG A 34 20.48 -11.68 5.43
C ARG A 34 21.28 -12.69 4.63
N LYS A 35 21.32 -13.96 5.03
CA LYS A 35 21.96 -15.04 4.26
C LYS A 35 21.12 -15.48 3.07
N ASN A 36 19.80 -15.46 3.20
CA ASN A 36 18.87 -16.02 2.23
C ASN A 36 18.38 -15.00 1.21
N ILE A 37 17.97 -13.82 1.63
CA ILE A 37 17.43 -12.76 0.77
C ILE A 37 18.56 -11.84 0.34
N LYS A 38 18.83 -11.82 -0.97
CA LYS A 38 19.89 -11.04 -1.62
C LYS A 38 19.35 -10.03 -2.62
N HIS A 39 18.13 -10.25 -3.12
CA HIS A 39 17.47 -9.36 -4.06
C HIS A 39 16.07 -9.06 -3.52
N VAL A 40 15.71 -7.78 -3.45
CA VAL A 40 14.34 -7.35 -3.20
C VAL A 40 13.83 -6.65 -4.45
N VAL A 41 12.75 -7.17 -5.00
CA VAL A 41 12.00 -6.55 -6.09
C VAL A 41 10.75 -5.95 -5.47
N TYR A 42 10.52 -4.66 -5.64
CA TYR A 42 9.41 -3.94 -5.05
C TYR A 42 8.60 -3.27 -6.15
N LEU A 43 7.37 -3.76 -6.36
CA LEU A 43 6.38 -3.21 -7.27
C LEU A 43 5.33 -2.44 -6.46
N THR A 44 5.06 -1.19 -6.85
CA THR A 44 3.99 -0.37 -6.29
C THR A 44 2.91 -0.16 -7.36
N LEU A 45 1.74 -0.77 -7.16
CA LEU A 45 0.54 -0.67 -7.99
C LEU A 45 -0.35 0.52 -7.57
N GLU A 46 -1.38 0.79 -8.35
CA GLU A 46 -2.38 1.86 -8.23
C GLU A 46 -3.80 1.29 -8.33
N ASN A 47 -4.88 2.01 -8.10
CA ASN A 47 -5.18 2.55 -6.79
C ASN A 47 -6.40 1.76 -6.30
N HIS A 48 -6.30 1.01 -5.20
CA HIS A 48 -7.39 0.16 -4.73
C HIS A 48 -7.32 -0.15 -3.23
N SER A 49 -8.45 0.00 -2.53
CA SER A 49 -8.58 -0.42 -1.14
C SER A 49 -8.49 -1.93 -0.98
N PHE A 50 -8.15 -2.39 0.23
CA PHE A 50 -8.16 -3.82 0.53
C PHE A 50 -9.56 -4.43 0.36
N ASP A 51 -10.61 -3.82 0.90
CA ASP A 51 -11.97 -4.32 0.71
C ASP A 51 -12.41 -4.32 -0.76
N ASN A 52 -11.92 -3.41 -1.59
CA ASN A 52 -12.24 -3.43 -3.00
C ASN A 52 -11.66 -4.67 -3.69
N ILE A 53 -10.41 -5.04 -3.43
CA ILE A 53 -9.74 -6.20 -4.05
C ILE A 53 -10.11 -7.53 -3.39
N ALA A 54 -10.06 -7.55 -2.05
CA ALA A 54 -10.07 -8.75 -1.21
C ALA A 54 -11.34 -8.87 -0.35
N GLY A 55 -12.29 -7.95 -0.50
CA GLY A 55 -13.54 -7.88 0.28
C GLY A 55 -14.34 -9.18 0.32
N TYR A 56 -14.27 -9.99 -0.74
CA TYR A 56 -15.02 -11.24 -0.86
C TYR A 56 -14.17 -12.51 -1.03
N TRP A 57 -12.85 -12.41 -0.85
CA TRP A 57 -11.94 -13.56 -0.87
C TRP A 57 -12.29 -14.59 0.20
N ASP A 58 -12.21 -15.87 -0.16
CA ASP A 58 -12.77 -16.95 0.67
C ASP A 58 -11.81 -18.06 1.06
N PHE A 59 -10.57 -17.97 0.58
CA PHE A 59 -9.56 -19.02 0.74
C PHE A 59 -8.88 -19.04 2.11
N ASN A 60 -9.13 -18.01 2.93
CA ASN A 60 -8.70 -17.96 4.31
C ASN A 60 -9.84 -17.37 5.15
N PRO A 61 -10.34 -18.08 6.18
CA PRO A 61 -11.49 -17.65 6.96
C PRO A 61 -11.16 -16.50 7.94
N ASP A 62 -9.89 -16.23 8.19
CA ASP A 62 -9.43 -15.26 9.18
C ASP A 62 -9.18 -13.86 8.58
N ILE A 63 -9.39 -13.70 7.26
CA ILE A 63 -9.24 -12.41 6.59
C ILE A 63 -10.29 -11.43 7.14
N ASP A 64 -9.86 -10.26 7.61
CA ASP A 64 -10.73 -9.17 8.02
C ASP A 64 -11.31 -8.42 6.80
N ASN A 65 -12.20 -9.09 6.07
CA ASN A 65 -12.84 -8.56 4.87
C ASN A 65 -14.36 -8.40 5.04
N LEU A 66 -15.06 -8.08 3.95
CA LEU A 66 -16.50 -7.82 3.95
C LEU A 66 -17.37 -9.09 4.15
N ARG A 67 -16.78 -10.29 4.22
CA ARG A 67 -17.56 -11.53 4.36
C ARG A 67 -18.15 -11.64 5.75
N GLY A 68 -19.49 -11.54 5.81
CA GLY A 68 -20.22 -11.58 7.07
C GLY A 68 -20.32 -10.22 7.77
N VAL A 69 -19.78 -9.16 7.15
CA VAL A 69 -19.87 -7.78 7.61
C VAL A 69 -20.88 -7.03 6.72
N THR A 70 -21.79 -6.28 7.34
CA THR A 70 -22.66 -5.35 6.61
C THR A 70 -22.05 -3.96 6.68
N TYR A 71 -21.30 -3.59 5.65
CA TYR A 71 -20.70 -2.26 5.52
C TYR A 71 -21.51 -1.40 4.56
N CYS A 72 -21.98 -0.25 5.03
CA CYS A 72 -22.78 0.67 4.24
C CYS A 72 -22.46 2.12 4.57
N ASN A 73 -22.62 3.01 3.59
CA ASN A 73 -22.57 4.45 3.76
C ASN A 73 -23.99 5.03 3.67
N ASP A 74 -24.40 5.80 4.67
CA ASP A 74 -25.70 6.48 4.69
C ASP A 74 -25.59 7.81 3.94
N TYR A 75 -26.19 7.90 2.76
CA TYR A 75 -26.16 9.09 1.93
C TYR A 75 -27.14 10.14 2.49
N THR A 76 -26.59 11.19 3.11
CA THR A 76 -27.33 12.13 3.95
C THR A 76 -27.83 13.39 3.25
N ASN A 77 -27.51 13.58 1.97
CA ASN A 77 -27.99 14.74 1.22
C ASN A 77 -29.51 14.67 1.02
N PRO A 78 -30.28 15.67 1.51
CA PRO A 78 -31.74 15.62 1.54
C PRO A 78 -32.40 15.66 0.16
N ASN A 79 -31.66 16.02 -0.90
CA ASN A 79 -32.15 15.97 -2.27
C ASN A 79 -32.36 14.53 -2.78
N TRP A 80 -31.75 13.54 -2.13
CA TRP A 80 -31.83 12.14 -2.51
C TRP A 80 -32.27 11.29 -1.31
N THR A 81 -33.58 11.20 -1.12
CA THR A 81 -34.20 10.39 -0.07
C THR A 81 -35.27 9.47 -0.64
N VAL A 82 -35.53 8.36 0.06
CA VAL A 82 -36.67 7.48 -0.22
C VAL A 82 -37.60 7.54 0.98
N TRP A 83 -38.81 8.06 0.77
CA TRP A 83 -39.79 8.32 1.85
C TRP A 83 -39.31 9.27 2.96
N GLY A 84 -38.34 10.15 2.65
CA GLY A 84 -37.75 11.08 3.61
C GLY A 84 -36.60 10.50 4.43
N GLU A 85 -36.21 9.25 4.19
CA GLU A 85 -35.08 8.59 4.83
C GLU A 85 -33.81 8.65 3.95
N PRO A 86 -32.60 8.74 4.56
CA PRO A 86 -31.33 8.63 3.87
C PRO A 86 -31.23 7.33 3.04
N LEU A 87 -30.55 7.41 1.89
CA LEU A 87 -30.25 6.21 1.10
C LEU A 87 -29.10 5.45 1.75
N LYS A 88 -29.27 4.14 1.94
CA LYS A 88 -28.21 3.28 2.47
C LYS A 88 -27.60 2.46 1.34
N LEU A 89 -26.34 2.72 1.04
CA LEU A 89 -25.60 2.06 -0.03
C LEU A 89 -24.55 1.14 0.59
N CYS A 90 -24.62 -0.15 0.28
CA CYS A 90 -23.83 -1.18 0.94
C CYS A 90 -22.83 -1.82 -0.02
N ALA A 91 -21.72 -2.29 0.55
CA ALA A 91 -20.73 -3.04 -0.18
C ALA A 91 -21.28 -4.40 -0.62
N ALA A 92 -20.99 -4.77 -1.86
CA ALA A 92 -21.36 -6.04 -2.47
C ALA A 92 -20.33 -6.42 -3.57
N PRO A 93 -20.27 -7.69 -4.01
CA PRO A 93 -19.28 -8.15 -5.00
C PRO A 93 -19.68 -7.77 -6.44
N TYR A 94 -20.06 -6.50 -6.64
CA TYR A 94 -20.60 -5.98 -7.90
C TYR A 94 -19.67 -4.99 -8.60
N ALA A 95 -18.42 -4.84 -8.15
CA ALA A 95 -17.46 -3.98 -8.84
C ALA A 95 -17.27 -4.45 -10.30
N THR A 96 -17.22 -3.47 -11.20
CA THR A 96 -16.93 -3.68 -12.62
C THR A 96 -15.43 -3.82 -12.82
N GLU A 97 -15.02 -4.60 -13.83
CA GLU A 97 -13.60 -4.82 -14.17
C GLU A 97 -12.83 -3.53 -14.45
N VAL A 98 -13.54 -2.57 -15.05
CA VAL A 98 -13.04 -1.24 -15.38
C VAL A 98 -13.85 -0.27 -14.54
N PRO A 99 -13.20 0.50 -13.65
CA PRO A 99 -13.86 1.58 -12.92
C PRO A 99 -14.49 2.58 -13.89
N LEU A 100 -15.67 3.11 -13.55
CA LEU A 100 -16.40 4.06 -14.41
C LEU A 100 -15.69 5.40 -14.53
N LYS A 101 -14.99 5.78 -13.46
CA LYS A 101 -14.31 7.04 -13.28
C LYS A 101 -13.27 6.88 -12.17
N ASP A 102 -12.19 7.63 -12.28
CA ASP A 102 -11.28 7.86 -11.19
C ASP A 102 -12.02 8.53 -10.00
N PRO A 103 -12.09 7.88 -8.82
CA PRO A 103 -12.72 8.48 -7.65
C PRO A 103 -11.89 9.58 -7.00
N ASP A 104 -12.51 10.38 -6.15
CA ASP A 104 -11.78 11.40 -5.39
C ASP A 104 -10.82 10.75 -4.39
N HIS A 105 -9.54 11.07 -4.48
CA HIS A 105 -8.51 10.56 -3.59
C HIS A 105 -7.49 11.64 -3.19
N ASP A 106 -7.87 12.92 -3.35
CA ASP A 106 -7.15 14.08 -2.81
C ASP A 106 -7.21 14.07 -1.26
N PHE A 107 -6.22 14.64 -0.58
CA PHE A 107 -6.08 14.53 0.88
C PHE A 107 -7.30 14.99 1.68
N ALA A 108 -7.85 16.17 1.37
CA ALA A 108 -9.04 16.66 2.05
C ALA A 108 -10.26 15.78 1.74
N GLY A 109 -10.36 15.29 0.50
CA GLY A 109 -11.37 14.33 0.05
C GLY A 109 -11.35 13.07 0.90
N VAL A 110 -10.21 12.37 0.94
CA VAL A 110 -10.00 11.14 1.72
C VAL A 110 -10.19 11.39 3.22
N THR A 111 -9.77 12.55 3.72
CA THR A 111 -10.06 12.95 5.10
C THR A 111 -11.57 13.01 5.35
N TYR A 112 -12.36 13.52 4.40
CA TYR A 112 -13.82 13.46 4.49
C TYR A 112 -14.37 12.04 4.36
N GLU A 113 -13.79 11.19 3.52
CA GLU A 113 -14.21 9.79 3.39
C GLU A 113 -14.09 9.02 4.71
N ILE A 114 -12.97 9.19 5.41
CA ILE A 114 -12.67 8.51 6.68
C ILE A 114 -13.48 9.08 7.85
N PHE A 115 -13.68 10.41 7.91
CA PHE A 115 -14.22 11.09 9.09
C PHE A 115 -15.57 11.80 8.88
N ARG A 116 -16.01 12.02 7.65
CA ARG A 116 -17.07 12.98 7.26
C ARG A 116 -16.81 14.39 7.79
N LYS A 117 -15.54 14.79 7.84
CA LYS A 117 -15.09 16.07 8.38
C LYS A 117 -13.80 16.49 7.71
N TRP A 118 -13.73 17.73 7.25
CA TRP A 118 -12.53 18.29 6.59
C TRP A 118 -11.37 18.59 7.56
N ASN A 119 -11.70 19.01 8.79
CA ASN A 119 -10.72 19.43 9.79
C ASN A 119 -10.75 18.48 10.99
N VAL A 120 -9.83 17.52 11.00
CA VAL A 120 -9.75 16.45 11.99
C VAL A 120 -8.79 16.81 13.11
N THR A 121 -9.13 16.42 14.32
CA THR A 121 -8.35 16.54 15.55
C THR A 121 -8.03 15.15 16.08
N LYS A 122 -7.06 15.05 16.98
CA LYS A 122 -6.67 13.79 17.63
C LYS A 122 -7.78 13.02 18.37
N ASP A 123 -8.87 13.72 18.72
CA ASP A 123 -10.00 13.17 19.48
C ASP A 123 -11.17 12.74 18.56
N ASP A 124 -11.10 13.04 17.26
CA ASP A 124 -12.09 12.59 16.29
C ASP A 124 -11.92 11.10 15.99
N VAL A 125 -13.05 10.41 15.74
CA VAL A 125 -13.09 8.96 15.50
C VAL A 125 -13.39 8.71 14.02
N PRO A 126 -12.57 7.92 13.30
CA PRO A 126 -12.87 7.53 11.92
C PRO A 126 -14.13 6.67 11.89
N ASN A 127 -15.08 7.01 11.01
CA ASN A 127 -16.35 6.29 10.86
C ASN A 127 -16.47 5.56 9.52
N MET A 128 -15.52 5.78 8.61
CA MET A 128 -15.47 5.14 7.28
C MET A 128 -16.79 5.29 6.50
N ALA A 129 -17.49 6.41 6.65
CA ALA A 129 -18.84 6.55 6.10
C ALA A 129 -18.93 7.54 4.94
N GLY A 130 -17.87 8.28 4.61
CA GLY A 130 -17.93 9.43 3.71
C GLY A 130 -17.79 9.14 2.21
N PHE A 131 -17.33 7.95 1.82
CA PHE A 131 -16.91 7.63 0.44
C PHE A 131 -17.96 7.96 -0.62
N VAL A 132 -19.18 7.42 -0.47
CA VAL A 132 -20.25 7.63 -1.47
C VAL A 132 -20.72 9.09 -1.52
N GLU A 133 -20.78 9.75 -0.36
CA GLU A 133 -21.17 11.16 -0.25
C GLU A 133 -20.12 12.08 -0.90
N ARG A 134 -18.84 11.83 -0.60
CA ARG A 134 -17.70 12.56 -1.16
C ARG A 134 -17.67 12.44 -2.68
N GLN A 135 -17.75 11.22 -3.20
CA GLN A 135 -17.75 10.96 -4.64
C GLN A 135 -18.90 11.68 -5.35
N SER A 136 -20.10 11.68 -4.75
CA SER A 136 -21.28 12.34 -5.31
C SER A 136 -21.13 13.86 -5.35
N GLU A 137 -20.60 14.45 -4.28
CA GLU A 137 -20.37 15.89 -4.21
C GLU A 137 -19.31 16.34 -5.22
N LYS A 138 -18.12 15.71 -5.24
CA LYS A 138 -17.01 16.04 -6.16
C LYS A 138 -17.45 16.08 -7.61
N TYR A 139 -18.25 15.08 -8.01
CA TYR A 139 -18.64 14.88 -9.40
C TYR A 139 -20.08 15.24 -9.72
N SER A 140 -20.79 15.90 -8.81
CA SER A 140 -22.21 16.28 -8.99
C SER A 140 -23.07 15.13 -9.53
N SER A 141 -22.85 13.92 -9.00
CA SER A 141 -23.39 12.66 -9.52
C SER A 141 -24.43 12.06 -8.58
N THR A 142 -25.34 11.23 -9.09
CA THR A 142 -26.36 10.61 -8.24
C THR A 142 -25.76 9.56 -7.30
N PRO A 143 -26.40 9.22 -6.17
CA PRO A 143 -25.91 8.19 -5.26
C PRO A 143 -25.79 6.81 -5.92
N GLY A 144 -26.64 6.52 -6.92
CA GLY A 144 -26.55 5.29 -7.70
C GLY A 144 -25.28 5.26 -8.55
N ASP A 145 -25.00 6.36 -9.24
CA ASP A 145 -23.81 6.49 -10.11
C ASP A 145 -22.52 6.50 -9.31
N THR A 146 -22.54 6.91 -8.03
CA THR A 146 -21.36 6.95 -7.17
C THR A 146 -21.18 5.69 -6.32
N SER A 147 -22.19 4.82 -6.25
CA SER A 147 -22.16 3.61 -5.43
C SER A 147 -21.07 2.61 -5.78
N PHE A 148 -20.39 2.75 -6.93
CA PHE A 148 -19.29 1.88 -7.33
C PHE A 148 -18.08 1.97 -6.37
N VAL A 149 -17.88 3.11 -5.70
CA VAL A 149 -16.74 3.31 -4.78
C VAL A 149 -16.80 2.41 -3.55
N ILE A 150 -18.00 1.95 -3.15
CA ILE A 150 -18.17 1.01 -2.03
C ILE A 150 -18.28 -0.45 -2.48
N GLN A 151 -18.26 -0.73 -3.79
CA GLN A 151 -18.34 -2.10 -4.28
C GLN A 151 -16.97 -2.78 -4.20
N ALA A 152 -17.00 -4.10 -4.05
CA ALA A 152 -15.82 -4.94 -4.10
C ALA A 152 -15.84 -5.82 -5.35
N TYR A 153 -14.66 -6.26 -5.77
CA TYR A 153 -14.51 -7.26 -6.80
C TYR A 153 -15.03 -8.62 -6.30
N ASP A 154 -15.71 -9.33 -7.20
CA ASP A 154 -15.85 -10.78 -7.07
C ASP A 154 -14.46 -11.39 -7.27
N GLU A 155 -14.08 -12.38 -6.44
CA GLU A 155 -12.73 -12.95 -6.45
C GLU A 155 -12.27 -13.38 -7.85
N LYS A 156 -13.17 -13.79 -8.75
CA LYS A 156 -12.79 -14.17 -10.11
C LYS A 156 -12.10 -13.04 -10.89
N LYS A 157 -12.42 -11.78 -10.58
CA LYS A 157 -11.83 -10.58 -11.22
C LYS A 157 -10.49 -10.17 -10.60
N THR A 158 -10.17 -10.71 -9.42
CA THR A 158 -8.88 -10.53 -8.72
C THR A 158 -8.22 -11.90 -8.49
N ALA A 159 -8.43 -12.83 -9.44
CA ALA A 159 -8.13 -14.23 -9.25
C ALA A 159 -6.62 -14.51 -9.15
N LEU A 160 -5.79 -13.73 -9.84
CA LEU A 160 -4.34 -13.85 -9.76
C LEU A 160 -3.82 -13.30 -8.43
N LEU A 161 -4.34 -12.17 -7.96
CA LEU A 161 -4.01 -11.65 -6.62
C LEU A 161 -4.46 -12.62 -5.52
N ALA A 162 -5.63 -13.23 -5.66
CA ALA A 162 -6.10 -14.28 -4.76
C ALA A 162 -5.23 -15.56 -4.86
N GLU A 163 -4.74 -15.93 -6.04
CA GLU A 163 -3.77 -17.01 -6.22
C GLU A 163 -2.45 -16.71 -5.49
N ILE A 164 -1.97 -15.46 -5.55
CA ILE A 164 -0.80 -15.03 -4.78
C ILE A 164 -1.08 -15.18 -3.29
N GLY A 165 -2.21 -14.69 -2.79
CA GLY A 165 -2.61 -14.82 -1.38
C GLY A 165 -2.63 -16.28 -0.90
N ARG A 166 -3.22 -17.19 -1.69
CA ARG A 166 -3.23 -18.64 -1.43
C ARG A 166 -1.84 -19.26 -1.38
N ASN A 167 -0.93 -18.77 -2.22
CA ASN A 167 0.38 -19.38 -2.40
C ASN A 167 1.48 -18.74 -1.57
N PHE A 168 1.29 -17.56 -0.99
CA PHE A 168 2.32 -16.78 -0.32
C PHE A 168 1.79 -16.12 0.95
N ALA A 169 2.35 -14.97 1.33
CA ALA A 169 1.87 -14.17 2.44
C ALA A 169 1.25 -12.85 1.94
N PHE A 170 0.20 -12.40 2.61
CA PHE A 170 -0.54 -11.20 2.27
C PHE A 170 -1.02 -10.50 3.54
N PHE A 171 -1.18 -9.19 3.50
CA PHE A 171 -1.62 -8.41 4.64
C PHE A 171 -3.11 -8.09 4.55
N ASP A 172 -3.82 -8.13 5.68
CA ASP A 172 -5.17 -7.58 5.82
C ASP A 172 -5.24 -6.43 6.85
N SER A 173 -4.11 -5.93 7.33
CA SER A 173 -4.04 -4.78 8.24
C SER A 173 -2.92 -3.80 7.86
N TYR A 174 -2.73 -3.61 6.55
CA TYR A 174 -1.72 -2.73 5.97
C TYR A 174 -2.35 -1.44 5.43
N PHE A 175 -1.94 -0.30 5.96
CA PHE A 175 -2.56 1.00 5.67
C PHE A 175 -1.66 1.85 4.77
N SER A 176 -2.27 2.64 3.87
CA SER A 176 -1.52 3.68 3.18
C SER A 176 -0.98 4.68 4.21
N GLU A 177 0.22 5.20 3.95
CA GLU A 177 0.93 6.03 4.93
C GLU A 177 0.24 7.39 5.13
N HIS A 178 -0.45 7.86 4.10
CA HIS A 178 -1.09 9.17 4.02
C HIS A 178 -2.52 9.03 3.50
N PRO A 179 -3.52 9.71 4.12
CA PRO A 179 -4.90 9.73 3.63
C PRO A 179 -5.02 10.67 2.43
N GLY A 180 -4.46 10.29 1.29
CA GLY A 180 -4.44 11.09 0.07
C GLY A 180 -3.71 10.37 -1.05
N PRO A 181 -3.26 11.08 -2.09
CA PRO A 181 -3.02 10.48 -3.39
C PRO A 181 -1.64 9.80 -3.56
N THR A 182 -1.47 9.16 -4.72
CA THR A 182 -0.31 8.40 -5.20
C THR A 182 1.05 8.96 -4.76
N ASN A 183 1.39 10.18 -5.18
CA ASN A 183 2.77 10.66 -5.08
C ASN A 183 3.24 10.81 -3.63
N VAL A 184 2.34 11.24 -2.74
CA VAL A 184 2.62 11.42 -1.33
C VAL A 184 2.90 10.06 -0.68
N ASN A 185 2.05 9.07 -0.96
CA ASN A 185 2.22 7.71 -0.47
C ASN A 185 3.49 7.03 -1.02
N ARG A 186 3.82 7.23 -2.30
CA ARG A 186 5.07 6.73 -2.90
C ARG A 186 6.32 7.39 -2.33
N GLN A 187 6.25 8.68 -2.00
CA GLN A 187 7.36 9.37 -1.32
C GLN A 187 7.56 8.84 0.11
N PHE A 188 6.48 8.59 0.84
CA PHE A 188 6.52 7.88 2.11
C PHE A 188 7.08 6.46 1.97
N ALA A 189 6.67 5.70 0.96
CA ALA A 189 7.17 4.36 0.67
C ALA A 189 8.67 4.31 0.36
N THR A 190 9.27 5.44 -0.03
CA THR A 190 10.69 5.53 -0.44
C THR A 190 11.55 6.40 0.48
N SER A 191 10.99 7.11 1.46
CA SER A 191 11.77 7.90 2.44
C SER A 191 11.19 7.99 3.86
N GLY A 192 9.96 7.54 4.10
CA GLY A 192 9.25 7.72 5.37
C GLY A 192 8.78 9.16 5.61
N SER A 193 8.77 10.02 4.59
CA SER A 193 8.27 11.39 4.65
C SER A 193 7.74 11.82 3.28
N SER A 194 6.80 12.76 3.25
CA SER A 194 6.39 13.46 2.03
C SER A 194 6.92 14.89 1.93
N CYS A 195 7.84 15.32 2.80
CA CYS A 195 8.32 16.69 2.87
C CYS A 195 7.23 17.76 3.02
N GLY A 196 6.12 17.40 3.68
CA GLY A 196 4.99 18.30 3.87
C GLY A 196 4.00 18.35 2.71
N PHE A 197 4.20 17.56 1.63
CA PHE A 197 3.22 17.42 0.58
C PHE A 197 2.03 16.58 1.03
N VAL A 198 0.84 17.01 0.65
CA VAL A 198 -0.43 16.33 0.95
C VAL A 198 -1.20 15.91 -0.29
N ASP A 199 -0.91 16.49 -1.45
CA ASP A 199 -1.52 16.15 -2.74
C ASP A 199 -0.45 15.93 -3.82
N ASN A 200 -0.87 15.46 -5.00
CA ASN A 200 -0.02 15.28 -6.18
C ASN A 200 0.45 16.65 -6.71
N THR A 201 1.55 17.19 -6.15
CA THR A 201 2.15 18.47 -6.57
C THR A 201 3.29 18.29 -7.56
N ASP A 202 3.65 19.34 -8.31
CA ASP A 202 4.70 19.31 -9.34
C ASP A 202 6.04 18.73 -8.86
N GLN A 203 6.45 18.99 -7.61
CA GLN A 203 7.74 18.50 -7.09
C GLN A 203 7.81 16.97 -6.95
N SER A 204 6.65 16.32 -6.99
CA SER A 204 6.49 14.87 -7.00
C SER A 204 6.10 14.31 -8.38
N ALA A 205 5.90 15.18 -9.37
CA ALA A 205 5.42 14.81 -10.70
C ALA A 205 6.60 14.55 -11.66
N GLY A 206 7.20 13.37 -11.54
CA GLY A 206 7.98 12.70 -12.60
C GLY A 206 9.21 13.45 -13.17
N PHE A 207 9.84 12.82 -14.17
CA PHE A 207 11.06 13.31 -14.82
C PHE A 207 10.83 14.57 -15.68
N TRP A 208 9.60 14.77 -16.16
CA TRP A 208 9.28 15.72 -17.24
C TRP A 208 9.05 17.17 -16.80
N ASN A 209 8.92 17.44 -15.49
CA ASN A 209 8.50 18.75 -14.99
C ASN A 209 9.64 19.73 -14.65
N ASN A 210 10.90 19.40 -14.98
CA ASN A 210 12.08 20.24 -14.66
C ASN A 210 12.07 20.74 -13.19
N VAL A 211 11.60 19.88 -12.29
CA VAL A 211 11.42 20.19 -10.87
C VAL A 211 12.68 19.84 -10.09
N THR A 212 13.01 20.70 -9.13
CA THR A 212 14.04 20.38 -8.16
C THR A 212 13.47 19.39 -7.15
N GLY A 213 14.10 18.22 -7.03
CA GLY A 213 13.68 17.20 -6.09
C GLY A 213 13.80 17.65 -4.63
N THR A 214 13.22 16.87 -3.74
CA THR A 214 13.17 17.16 -2.30
C THR A 214 14.48 16.83 -1.57
N THR A 215 14.66 17.43 -0.40
CA THR A 215 15.84 17.24 0.48
C THR A 215 15.47 17.06 1.96
N CYS A 216 14.19 16.99 2.31
CA CYS A 216 13.77 16.98 3.72
C CYS A 216 14.10 15.67 4.43
N ALA A 217 14.19 14.56 3.67
CA ALA A 217 14.39 13.21 4.16
C ALA A 217 15.36 12.45 3.26
N THR A 218 16.14 11.54 3.85
CA THR A 218 16.97 10.62 3.10
C THR A 218 16.10 9.51 2.52
N SER A 219 16.16 9.33 1.20
CA SER A 219 15.47 8.24 0.52
C SER A 219 16.22 6.92 0.67
N ILE A 220 15.51 5.82 0.43
CA ILE A 220 16.08 4.48 0.33
C ILE A 220 17.19 4.44 -0.73
N PHE A 221 17.03 5.16 -1.84
CA PHE A 221 17.99 5.25 -2.93
C PHE A 221 19.32 5.88 -2.50
N GLU A 222 19.26 6.98 -1.73
CA GLU A 222 20.44 7.61 -1.14
C GLU A 222 21.10 6.68 -0.10
N SER A 223 20.29 6.09 0.80
CA SER A 223 20.80 5.22 1.87
C SER A 223 21.51 3.96 1.32
N LEU A 224 20.92 3.29 0.32
CA LEU A 224 21.53 2.17 -0.38
C LEU A 224 22.85 2.56 -1.04
N SER A 225 22.88 3.72 -1.70
CA SER A 225 24.10 4.21 -2.36
C SER A 225 25.22 4.49 -1.38
N LYS A 226 24.93 5.11 -0.23
CA LYS A 226 25.90 5.34 0.85
C LYS A 226 26.45 4.02 1.41
N LYS A 227 25.65 2.96 1.43
CA LYS A 227 26.07 1.61 1.85
C LYS A 227 26.78 0.81 0.74
N GLY A 228 26.84 1.33 -0.49
CA GLY A 228 27.39 0.62 -1.64
C GLY A 228 26.52 -0.54 -2.14
N ILE A 229 25.21 -0.50 -1.88
CA ILE A 229 24.26 -1.51 -2.33
C ILE A 229 23.70 -1.11 -3.68
N SER A 230 23.72 -2.04 -4.64
CA SER A 230 23.22 -1.79 -6.00
C SER A 230 21.71 -1.67 -6.03
N TRP A 231 21.22 -0.67 -6.75
CA TRP A 231 19.79 -0.48 -6.98
C TRP A 231 19.53 0.12 -8.36
N LYS A 232 18.33 -0.14 -8.88
CA LYS A 232 17.77 0.57 -10.03
C LYS A 232 16.29 0.88 -9.76
N ASN A 233 15.83 2.01 -10.30
CA ASN A 233 14.41 2.32 -10.43
C ASN A 233 14.03 2.05 -11.89
N TYR A 234 13.21 1.03 -12.09
CA TYR A 234 12.62 0.63 -13.36
C TYR A 234 11.28 1.34 -13.52
N TYR A 235 11.10 2.10 -14.59
CA TYR A 235 9.85 2.84 -14.86
C TYR A 235 9.39 2.64 -16.30
N GLU A 236 8.08 2.73 -16.55
CA GLU A 236 7.54 2.62 -17.91
C GLU A 236 7.44 4.00 -18.59
N THR A 237 6.65 4.92 -18.02
CA THR A 237 6.30 6.18 -18.68
C THR A 237 6.71 7.42 -17.87
N ASP A 238 5.96 7.74 -16.82
CA ASP A 238 5.89 9.09 -16.27
C ASP A 238 6.13 9.16 -14.76
N ILE A 239 5.78 8.12 -14.00
CA ILE A 239 6.10 8.04 -12.57
C ILE A 239 7.49 7.43 -12.35
N VAL A 240 8.39 8.24 -11.80
CA VAL A 240 9.77 7.83 -11.48
C VAL A 240 10.09 8.25 -10.05
N ASP A 241 9.80 7.40 -9.07
CA ASP A 241 9.83 7.79 -7.64
C ASP A 241 11.23 8.19 -7.17
N ALA A 242 12.29 7.56 -7.70
CA ALA A 242 13.65 7.95 -7.37
C ALA A 242 13.98 9.39 -7.79
N TYR A 243 13.31 9.93 -8.82
CA TYR A 243 13.50 11.29 -9.31
C TYR A 243 12.95 12.36 -8.35
N MET A 244 12.05 12.00 -7.43
CA MET A 244 11.47 12.92 -6.43
C MET A 244 12.51 13.49 -5.44
N TYR A 245 13.74 12.98 -5.46
CA TYR A 245 14.80 13.34 -4.54
C TYR A 245 15.93 14.06 -5.24
N LYS A 246 16.30 15.24 -4.74
CA LYS A 246 17.42 16.02 -5.30
C LYS A 246 18.73 15.23 -5.27
N TRP A 247 18.96 14.43 -4.23
CA TRP A 247 20.15 13.59 -4.16
C TRP A 247 20.26 12.65 -5.38
N THR A 248 19.16 12.02 -5.78
CA THR A 248 19.14 11.15 -6.97
C THR A 248 19.40 11.94 -8.23
N GLN A 249 18.73 13.08 -8.40
CA GLN A 249 18.90 13.98 -9.55
C GLN A 249 20.36 14.40 -9.73
N ASP A 250 21.06 14.67 -8.63
CA ASP A 250 22.45 15.12 -8.65
C ASP A 250 23.47 13.96 -8.79
N ASN A 251 23.14 12.73 -8.36
CA ASN A 251 24.15 11.68 -8.12
C ASN A 251 23.88 10.30 -8.75
N ALA A 252 22.65 10.01 -9.18
CA ALA A 252 22.25 8.63 -9.51
C ALA A 252 21.23 8.52 -10.66
N MET A 253 21.19 9.53 -11.54
CA MET A 253 20.30 9.51 -12.71
C MET A 253 20.56 8.34 -13.67
N ASP A 254 21.78 7.78 -13.67
CA ASP A 254 22.14 6.57 -14.42
C ASP A 254 21.45 5.29 -13.92
N ARG A 255 20.75 5.34 -12.78
CA ARG A 255 20.04 4.21 -12.17
C ARG A 255 18.53 4.26 -12.39
N LEU A 256 18.04 5.29 -13.07
CA LEU A 256 16.65 5.42 -13.49
C LEU A 256 16.61 4.89 -14.92
N VAL A 257 15.99 3.73 -15.11
CA VAL A 257 16.02 2.99 -16.37
C VAL A 257 14.63 2.58 -16.79
N HIS A 258 14.45 2.35 -18.08
CA HIS A 258 13.18 1.84 -18.59
C HIS A 258 12.91 0.42 -18.07
N ALA A 259 11.65 0.07 -17.83
CA ALA A 259 11.24 -1.20 -17.22
C ALA A 259 11.67 -2.44 -18.01
N THR A 260 11.84 -2.32 -19.33
CA THR A 260 12.44 -3.37 -20.19
C THR A 260 13.76 -3.91 -19.65
N GLU A 261 14.59 -3.05 -19.04
CA GLU A 261 15.90 -3.44 -18.51
C GLU A 261 15.81 -4.45 -17.37
N PHE A 262 14.68 -4.53 -16.66
CA PHE A 262 14.50 -5.53 -15.60
C PHE A 262 14.65 -6.95 -16.15
N TYR A 263 14.07 -7.23 -17.32
CA TYR A 263 14.13 -8.54 -17.96
C TYR A 263 15.52 -8.84 -18.50
N SER A 264 16.16 -7.86 -19.13
CA SER A 264 17.56 -7.97 -19.54
C SER A 264 18.47 -8.25 -18.34
N ASP A 265 18.27 -7.56 -17.21
CA ASP A 265 19.04 -7.75 -15.99
C ASP A 265 18.83 -9.15 -15.36
N LEU A 266 17.64 -9.74 -15.51
CA LEU A 266 17.37 -11.12 -15.12
C LEU A 266 18.10 -12.12 -16.02
N GLU A 267 18.06 -11.91 -17.34
CA GLU A 267 18.65 -12.79 -18.35
C GLU A 267 20.18 -12.74 -18.35
N GLU A 268 20.76 -11.55 -18.33
CA GLU A 268 22.20 -11.30 -18.30
C GLU A 268 22.80 -11.58 -16.92
N GLY A 269 21.94 -11.63 -15.90
CA GLY A 269 22.36 -11.96 -14.56
C GLY A 269 23.09 -10.82 -13.87
N THR A 270 22.57 -9.60 -14.05
CA THR A 270 23.00 -8.31 -13.49
C THR A 270 21.98 -7.64 -12.57
N LEU A 271 20.82 -8.28 -12.30
CA LEU A 271 19.80 -7.79 -11.35
C LEU A 271 20.41 -7.15 -10.07
N PRO A 272 20.06 -5.90 -9.75
CA PRO A 272 20.57 -5.22 -8.57
C PRO A 272 20.04 -5.85 -7.27
N THR A 273 20.63 -5.45 -6.13
CA THR A 273 20.18 -5.90 -4.80
C THR A 273 18.79 -5.36 -4.48
N PHE A 274 18.47 -4.15 -4.93
CA PHE A 274 17.13 -3.55 -4.82
C PHE A 274 16.62 -3.11 -6.20
N SER A 275 15.51 -3.69 -6.64
CA SER A 275 14.81 -3.33 -7.88
C SER A 275 13.49 -2.68 -7.50
N TYR A 276 13.37 -1.37 -7.71
CA TYR A 276 12.11 -0.65 -7.48
C TYR A 276 11.40 -0.45 -8.82
N ILE A 277 10.14 -0.87 -8.93
CA ILE A 277 9.39 -0.91 -10.19
C ILE A 277 8.17 0.00 -10.07
N ASN A 278 8.10 0.98 -10.97
CA ASN A 278 6.93 1.79 -11.22
C ASN A 278 6.21 1.26 -12.47
N PRO A 279 4.90 0.92 -12.41
CA PRO A 279 4.10 0.65 -13.59
C PRO A 279 3.90 1.93 -14.43
N GLU A 280 3.31 1.81 -15.62
CA GLU A 280 2.80 3.01 -16.31
C GLU A 280 1.74 3.70 -15.46
N CYS A 281 1.60 5.01 -15.58
CA CYS A 281 0.37 5.68 -15.18
C CYS A 281 -0.37 6.18 -16.43
N CYS A 282 -1.70 6.10 -16.54
CA CYS A 282 -2.67 5.58 -15.57
C CYS A 282 -3.81 4.84 -16.29
N SER A 283 -3.52 4.16 -17.40
CA SER A 283 -4.56 3.68 -18.32
C SER A 283 -4.47 2.21 -18.75
N ILE A 284 -3.37 1.52 -18.43
CA ILE A 284 -3.11 0.18 -18.93
C ILE A 284 -2.95 -0.82 -17.81
N ASP A 285 -1.84 -0.83 -17.07
CA ASP A 285 -1.40 -1.95 -16.24
C ASP A 285 -1.09 -1.61 -14.78
N SER A 286 -1.15 -0.34 -14.41
CA SER A 286 -1.00 0.08 -13.01
C SER A 286 -2.13 -0.39 -12.09
N MET A 287 -3.29 -0.73 -12.66
CA MET A 287 -4.58 -0.85 -11.97
C MET A 287 -5.15 0.48 -11.44
N HIS A 288 -4.54 1.63 -11.78
CA HIS A 288 -5.13 2.94 -11.50
C HIS A 288 -6.49 3.06 -12.21
N PRO A 289 -7.59 3.48 -11.58
CA PRO A 289 -8.83 3.80 -12.31
C PRO A 289 -8.61 4.80 -13.46
N THR A 290 -8.91 4.51 -14.72
CA THR A 290 -9.80 3.46 -15.24
C THR A 290 -9.08 2.32 -15.97
N SER A 291 -7.82 2.02 -15.64
CA SER A 291 -7.10 0.83 -16.08
C SER A 291 -7.86 -0.45 -15.71
N PRO A 292 -7.89 -1.47 -16.59
CA PRO A 292 -8.50 -2.76 -16.27
C PRO A 292 -7.74 -3.51 -15.16
N MET A 293 -8.47 -4.23 -14.29
CA MET A 293 -7.86 -5.10 -13.28
C MET A 293 -7.02 -6.22 -13.92
N ALA A 294 -7.56 -6.89 -14.94
CA ALA A 294 -6.89 -8.00 -15.61
C ALA A 294 -5.54 -7.65 -16.25
N THR A 295 -5.34 -6.44 -16.76
CA THR A 295 -4.07 -6.00 -17.35
C THR A 295 -3.00 -5.79 -16.27
N GLY A 296 -3.36 -5.23 -15.13
CA GLY A 296 -2.46 -5.18 -13.99
C GLY A 296 -2.14 -6.57 -13.42
N GLU A 297 -3.12 -7.48 -13.34
CA GLU A 297 -2.85 -8.86 -12.94
C GLU A 297 -1.88 -9.52 -13.93
N GLN A 298 -2.00 -9.20 -15.22
CA GLN A 298 -1.12 -9.70 -16.26
C GLN A 298 0.31 -9.16 -16.11
N MET A 299 0.48 -7.91 -15.69
CA MET A 299 1.78 -7.33 -15.34
C MET A 299 2.42 -8.06 -14.16
N VAL A 300 1.67 -8.26 -13.07
CA VAL A 300 2.10 -9.01 -11.89
C VAL A 300 2.51 -10.43 -12.26
N LYS A 301 1.72 -11.10 -13.12
CA LYS A 301 2.04 -12.41 -13.66
C LYS A 301 3.42 -12.44 -14.30
N HIS A 302 3.68 -11.52 -15.22
CA HIS A 302 4.92 -11.49 -15.99
C HIS A 302 6.13 -11.24 -15.10
N LEU A 303 6.01 -10.30 -14.16
CA LEU A 303 7.05 -10.01 -13.18
C LEU A 303 7.39 -11.25 -12.36
N TYR A 304 6.35 -11.91 -11.81
CA TYR A 304 6.51 -13.14 -11.05
C TYR A 304 7.16 -14.23 -11.89
N ASP A 305 6.59 -14.54 -13.05
CA ASP A 305 7.02 -15.64 -13.93
C ASP A 305 8.48 -15.46 -14.37
N ALA A 306 8.90 -14.22 -14.67
CA ALA A 306 10.29 -13.90 -15.04
C ALA A 306 11.24 -14.07 -13.85
N LEU A 307 10.93 -13.48 -12.69
CA LEU A 307 11.73 -13.63 -11.49
C LEU A 307 11.82 -15.10 -11.05
N ARG A 308 10.72 -15.84 -11.13
CA ARG A 308 10.56 -17.25 -10.76
C ARG A 308 11.40 -18.20 -11.61
N ARG A 309 11.59 -17.89 -12.90
CA ARG A 309 12.46 -18.63 -13.83
C ARG A 309 13.93 -18.26 -13.72
N SER A 310 14.24 -17.07 -13.20
CA SER A 310 15.60 -16.58 -13.10
C SER A 310 16.45 -17.35 -12.08
N LYS A 311 17.77 -17.18 -12.16
CA LYS A 311 18.72 -17.70 -11.16
C LYS A 311 18.55 -17.07 -9.76
N TYR A 312 17.78 -15.99 -9.65
CA TYR A 312 17.63 -15.21 -8.41
C TYR A 312 16.51 -15.70 -7.50
N TRP A 313 15.56 -16.49 -8.00
CA TRP A 313 14.33 -16.87 -7.26
C TRP A 313 14.59 -17.36 -5.83
N ASP A 314 15.58 -18.24 -5.66
CA ASP A 314 15.91 -18.84 -4.37
C ASP A 314 16.45 -17.83 -3.35
N ASN A 315 16.83 -16.62 -3.78
CA ASN A 315 17.36 -15.54 -2.96
C ASN A 315 16.59 -14.22 -3.12
N ALA A 316 15.40 -14.27 -3.72
CA ALA A 316 14.58 -13.09 -3.98
C ALA A 316 13.40 -12.97 -3.00
N LEU A 317 13.04 -11.72 -2.73
CA LEU A 317 11.76 -11.32 -2.17
C LEU A 317 11.11 -10.37 -3.19
N LEU A 318 9.95 -10.76 -3.70
CA LEU A 318 9.07 -9.86 -4.44
C LEU A 318 8.05 -9.29 -3.45
N ILE A 319 7.97 -7.97 -3.37
CA ILE A 319 6.96 -7.23 -2.62
C ILE A 319 6.05 -6.57 -3.64
N ILE A 320 4.74 -6.77 -3.46
CA ILE A 320 3.70 -6.03 -4.20
C ILE A 320 2.95 -5.22 -3.17
N ASN A 321 2.81 -3.93 -3.42
CA ASN A 321 2.04 -3.01 -2.61
C ASN A 321 1.14 -2.17 -3.52
N PHE A 322 0.04 -1.65 -3.00
CA PHE A 322 -0.69 -0.54 -3.60
C PHE A 322 -0.30 0.74 -2.87
N ASP A 323 -0.13 1.85 -3.59
CA ASP A 323 0.20 3.14 -2.98
C ASP A 323 -0.95 3.71 -2.16
N GLU A 324 -2.17 3.72 -2.67
CA GLU A 324 -3.34 4.15 -1.91
C GLU A 324 -4.65 3.50 -2.39
N HIS A 325 -5.79 3.93 -1.83
CA HIS A 325 -7.07 3.23 -1.98
C HIS A 325 -7.92 3.68 -3.17
N GLY A 326 -7.58 4.78 -3.82
CA GLY A 326 -8.21 5.29 -5.02
C GLY A 326 -9.61 5.82 -4.80
N GLY A 327 -9.93 6.27 -3.58
CA GLY A 327 -11.30 6.63 -3.17
C GLY A 327 -12.24 5.42 -3.03
N PHE A 328 -11.75 4.19 -3.19
CA PHE A 328 -12.54 2.99 -2.91
C PHE A 328 -12.66 2.75 -1.40
N ALA A 329 -13.86 2.47 -0.95
CA ALA A 329 -14.15 2.32 0.46
C ALA A 329 -13.44 1.09 1.06
N ASP A 330 -13.03 1.22 2.32
CA ASP A 330 -12.69 0.11 3.20
C ASP A 330 -13.42 0.32 4.53
N HIS A 331 -13.84 -0.77 5.16
CA HIS A 331 -14.62 -0.72 6.39
C HIS A 331 -13.76 -0.56 7.65
N VAL A 332 -12.45 -0.84 7.56
CA VAL A 332 -11.54 -0.83 8.71
C VAL A 332 -10.99 0.58 8.92
N PRO A 333 -11.21 1.19 10.09
CA PRO A 333 -10.65 2.50 10.40
C PRO A 333 -9.11 2.44 10.54
N PRO A 334 -8.38 3.44 10.03
CA PRO A 334 -6.94 3.49 10.21
C PRO A 334 -6.51 3.82 11.64
N PRO A 335 -5.31 3.36 12.07
CA PRO A 335 -4.68 3.83 13.30
C PRO A 335 -4.52 5.36 13.34
N MET A 336 -4.60 5.91 14.55
CA MET A 336 -4.58 7.35 14.82
C MET A 336 -3.46 7.72 15.77
N ASN A 337 -3.07 9.00 15.78
CA ASN A 337 -2.11 9.58 16.71
C ASN A 337 -0.69 9.02 16.59
N ILE A 338 -0.30 8.69 15.36
CA ILE A 338 1.01 8.12 15.06
C ILE A 338 2.08 9.22 14.96
N PRO A 339 3.38 8.88 15.04
CA PRO A 339 4.44 9.89 15.04
C PRO A 339 4.50 10.70 13.74
N GLN A 340 4.55 12.03 13.87
CA GLN A 340 4.94 12.93 12.77
C GLN A 340 6.39 12.62 12.34
N PRO A 341 6.73 12.67 11.04
CA PRO A 341 8.12 12.55 10.57
C PRO A 341 9.06 13.61 11.20
N ASP A 342 10.32 13.25 11.40
CA ASP A 342 11.36 14.09 12.03
C ASP A 342 11.69 15.38 11.24
N ASP A 343 11.20 15.53 10.00
CA ASP A 343 11.30 16.78 9.27
C ASP A 343 10.55 17.94 9.94
N GLY A 344 9.59 17.63 10.82
CA GLY A 344 8.83 18.60 11.61
C GLY A 344 7.90 19.49 10.78
N ILE A 345 7.58 19.11 9.54
CA ILE A 345 6.78 19.91 8.63
C ILE A 345 5.29 19.66 8.87
N THR A 346 4.53 20.73 9.04
CA THR A 346 3.06 20.72 9.06
C THR A 346 2.56 21.43 7.81
N PHE A 347 1.62 20.80 7.11
CA PHE A 347 0.94 21.43 5.99
C PHE A 347 -0.16 22.36 6.49
N THR A 348 -0.29 23.54 5.89
CA THR A 348 -1.48 24.39 6.01
C THR A 348 -1.72 25.07 4.68
N GLY A 349 -2.84 24.76 4.04
CA GLY A 349 -3.11 25.19 2.68
C GLY A 349 -4.40 24.60 2.14
N MET A 350 -4.51 24.64 0.81
CA MET A 350 -5.67 24.11 0.09
C MET A 350 -5.42 22.66 -0.32
N SER A 351 -6.45 21.83 -0.17
CA SER A 351 -6.58 20.49 -0.76
C SER A 351 -8.06 20.28 -1.08
N ASP A 352 -8.38 19.78 -2.27
CA ASP A 352 -9.76 19.58 -2.73
C ASP A 352 -10.70 20.79 -2.44
N ASP A 353 -10.26 22.00 -2.79
CA ASP A 353 -10.99 23.25 -2.52
C ASP A 353 -11.29 23.58 -1.03
N HIS A 354 -10.62 22.91 -0.09
CA HIS A 354 -10.75 23.12 1.35
C HIS A 354 -9.44 23.59 1.99
N HIS A 355 -9.55 24.58 2.90
CA HIS A 355 -8.44 24.96 3.77
C HIS A 355 -8.29 23.95 4.90
N VAL A 356 -7.15 23.27 4.94
CA VAL A 356 -6.86 22.19 5.88
C VAL A 356 -5.48 22.36 6.50
N THR A 357 -5.32 21.82 7.70
CA THR A 357 -4.04 21.68 8.39
C THR A 357 -3.77 20.22 8.66
N TYR A 358 -2.55 19.77 8.37
CA TYR A 358 -2.15 18.38 8.56
C TYR A 358 -0.74 18.27 9.12
N ASP A 359 -0.63 17.55 10.23
CA ASP A 359 0.61 17.32 10.98
C ASP A 359 1.20 15.92 10.75
N PHE A 360 0.65 15.17 9.78
CA PHE A 360 1.12 13.82 9.43
C PHE A 360 1.01 12.79 10.57
N THR A 361 0.08 12.99 11.53
CA THR A 361 -0.16 12.06 12.66
C THR A 361 -1.30 11.06 12.43
N ARG A 362 -1.74 10.91 11.17
CA ARG A 362 -2.82 10.00 10.76
C ARG A 362 -2.37 9.16 9.56
N LEU A 363 -3.02 8.02 9.35
CA LEU A 363 -2.82 7.17 8.17
C LEU A 363 -3.97 7.31 7.19
N GLY A 364 -3.77 6.74 6.00
CA GLY A 364 -4.82 6.55 5.00
C GLY A 364 -5.50 5.19 5.12
N VAL A 365 -6.30 4.87 4.11
CA VAL A 365 -7.15 3.69 4.07
C VAL A 365 -6.31 2.42 3.90
N ARG A 366 -6.85 1.28 4.32
CA ARG A 366 -6.20 -0.03 4.13
C ARG A 366 -6.04 -0.37 2.65
N VAL A 367 -4.88 -0.89 2.28
CA VAL A 367 -4.52 -1.29 0.91
C VAL A 367 -3.93 -2.71 0.86
N PRO A 368 -4.04 -3.43 -0.27
CA PRO A 368 -3.43 -4.73 -0.41
C PRO A 368 -1.89 -4.67 -0.39
N ALA A 369 -1.27 -5.65 0.25
CA ALA A 369 0.16 -5.89 0.17
C ALA A 369 0.49 -7.38 0.23
N PHE A 370 1.57 -7.81 -0.44
CA PHE A 370 1.97 -9.21 -0.57
C PHE A 370 3.48 -9.39 -0.41
N LEU A 371 3.88 -10.49 0.22
CA LEU A 371 5.27 -10.94 0.28
C LEU A 371 5.40 -12.27 -0.46
N ILE A 372 6.21 -12.28 -1.52
CA ILE A 372 6.34 -13.40 -2.44
C ILE A 372 7.78 -13.89 -2.45
N SER A 373 8.00 -15.08 -1.90
CA SER A 373 9.33 -15.68 -1.78
C SER A 373 9.22 -17.18 -1.50
N PRO A 374 10.20 -18.02 -1.89
CA PRO A 374 10.21 -19.41 -1.44
C PRO A 374 10.46 -19.57 0.07
N TRP A 375 10.78 -18.47 0.77
CA TRP A 375 11.04 -18.46 2.21
C TRP A 375 9.82 -18.10 3.08
N VAL A 376 8.72 -17.64 2.48
CA VAL A 376 7.46 -17.38 3.22
C VAL A 376 6.51 -18.58 3.13
N PRO A 377 5.65 -18.83 4.13
CA PRO A 377 4.65 -19.90 4.07
C PRO A 377 3.63 -19.67 2.95
N SER A 378 2.81 -20.69 2.67
CA SER A 378 1.66 -20.58 1.77
C SER A 378 0.44 -20.17 2.58
N ASN A 379 -0.47 -19.38 1.98
CA ASN A 379 -1.72 -18.94 2.61
C ASN A 379 -1.50 -18.30 3.98
N HIS A 380 -0.46 -17.47 4.10
CA HIS A 380 -0.12 -16.82 5.35
C HIS A 380 -0.73 -15.43 5.38
N LEU A 381 -1.81 -15.28 6.13
CA LEU A 381 -2.37 -13.98 6.44
C LEU A 381 -1.49 -13.29 7.47
N ILE A 382 -1.07 -12.07 7.16
CA ILE A 382 -0.37 -11.15 8.07
C ILE A 382 -1.40 -10.13 8.55
N HIS A 383 -1.87 -10.32 9.78
CA HIS A 383 -2.78 -9.40 10.45
C HIS A 383 -1.93 -8.54 11.39
N ASP A 384 -2.03 -8.77 12.70
CA ASP A 384 -1.36 -7.95 13.70
C ASP A 384 -0.02 -8.49 14.20
N GLU A 385 0.44 -9.63 13.71
CA GLU A 385 1.77 -10.15 14.05
C GLU A 385 2.91 -9.22 13.57
N GLY A 386 4.15 -9.61 13.87
CA GLY A 386 5.34 -8.86 13.50
C GLY A 386 6.06 -8.25 14.69
N THR A 387 7.16 -7.57 14.38
CA THR A 387 7.91 -6.83 15.38
C THR A 387 7.39 -5.40 15.46
N MET A 388 6.90 -5.04 16.65
CA MET A 388 6.54 -3.67 17.02
C MET A 388 7.76 -2.94 17.61
N TYR A 389 7.85 -1.64 17.32
CA TYR A 389 8.92 -0.76 17.80
C TYR A 389 8.38 0.39 18.68
N ALA A 390 7.07 0.59 18.67
CA ALA A 390 6.29 1.37 19.62
C ALA A 390 5.02 0.58 19.99
N GLU A 391 4.28 1.00 21.04
CA GLU A 391 3.05 0.32 21.47
C GLU A 391 1.92 0.38 20.43
N ASP A 392 1.98 1.35 19.53
CA ASP A 392 0.98 1.66 18.51
C ASP A 392 1.49 1.43 17.08
N SER A 393 2.65 0.80 16.90
CA SER A 393 3.20 0.46 15.58
C SER A 393 2.16 -0.25 14.71
N ALA A 394 2.03 0.15 13.44
CA ALA A 394 1.16 -0.50 12.46
C ALA A 394 1.94 -0.92 11.20
N TYR A 395 1.29 -1.73 10.35
CA TYR A 395 1.80 -2.01 9.01
C TYR A 395 1.39 -0.90 8.03
N THR A 396 2.38 -0.31 7.37
CA THR A 396 2.26 0.83 6.45
C THR A 396 3.37 0.77 5.39
N HIS A 397 3.39 1.70 4.43
CA HIS A 397 4.51 1.80 3.46
C HIS A 397 5.89 1.87 4.12
N SER A 398 6.00 2.58 5.25
CA SER A 398 7.23 2.66 6.03
C SER A 398 7.67 1.33 6.64
N SER A 399 6.77 0.34 6.75
CA SER A 399 7.12 -1.03 7.22
C SER A 399 8.06 -1.75 6.26
N ILE A 400 7.91 -1.51 4.96
CA ILE A 400 8.83 -2.05 3.94
C ILE A 400 10.20 -1.39 4.11
N LEU A 401 10.26 -0.08 4.28
CA LEU A 401 11.51 0.64 4.55
C LEU A 401 12.19 0.16 5.83
N HIS A 402 11.43 -0.08 6.90
CA HIS A 402 11.98 -0.55 8.16
C HIS A 402 12.53 -1.98 8.02
N PHE A 403 11.81 -2.85 7.31
CA PHE A 403 12.31 -4.17 6.98
C PHE A 403 13.62 -4.12 6.20
N LEU A 404 13.72 -3.25 5.18
CA LEU A 404 14.95 -3.07 4.39
C LEU A 404 16.08 -2.45 5.22
N GLN A 405 15.75 -1.55 6.13
CA GLN A 405 16.69 -0.94 7.06
C GLN A 405 17.37 -2.01 7.92
N GLU A 406 16.59 -2.91 8.50
CA GLU A 406 17.09 -4.01 9.32
C GLU A 406 17.81 -5.08 8.48
N LEU A 407 17.25 -5.43 7.31
CA LEU A 407 17.83 -6.42 6.41
C LEU A 407 19.24 -5.99 5.98
N TRP A 408 19.43 -4.76 5.56
CA TRP A 408 20.71 -4.29 5.01
C TRP A 408 21.51 -3.38 5.95
N GLN A 409 21.05 -3.21 7.19
CA GLN A 409 21.69 -2.37 8.19
C GLN A 409 21.90 -0.94 7.66
N LEU A 410 20.83 -0.38 7.10
CA LEU A 410 20.82 0.95 6.53
C LEU A 410 20.75 2.02 7.62
N GLU A 411 21.28 3.19 7.30
CA GLU A 411 21.30 4.35 8.20
C GLU A 411 20.62 5.54 7.51
N GLY A 412 20.17 6.51 8.30
CA GLY A 412 19.65 7.79 7.80
C GLY A 412 18.15 7.84 7.51
N LEU A 413 17.43 6.73 7.60
CA LEU A 413 15.96 6.75 7.58
C LEU A 413 15.40 7.28 8.90
N ASN A 414 14.22 7.90 8.85
CA ASN A 414 13.67 8.72 9.94
C ASN A 414 12.86 7.92 10.99
N ASN A 415 12.39 8.62 12.02
CA ASN A 415 11.53 8.07 13.07
C ASN A 415 10.24 7.40 12.56
N ARG A 416 9.64 7.86 11.46
CA ARG A 416 8.43 7.26 10.89
C ARG A 416 8.68 5.84 10.41
N VAL A 417 9.85 5.62 9.78
CA VAL A 417 10.34 4.27 9.45
C VAL A 417 10.55 3.45 10.72
N GLN A 418 11.22 4.01 11.73
CA GLN A 418 11.52 3.30 12.98
C GLN A 418 10.28 2.98 13.84
N TRP A 419 9.17 3.69 13.62
CA TRP A 419 7.89 3.43 14.27
C TRP A 419 7.14 2.25 13.64
N ALA A 420 7.25 2.06 12.31
CA ALA A 420 6.47 1.06 11.58
C ALA A 420 6.83 -0.38 11.99
N LYS A 421 5.87 -1.32 11.89
CA LYS A 421 6.14 -2.74 12.17
C LYS A 421 7.11 -3.32 11.13
N THR A 422 7.85 -4.37 11.50
CA THR A 422 8.54 -5.25 10.54
C THR A 422 7.91 -6.65 10.51
N PHE A 423 8.15 -7.37 9.43
CA PHE A 423 7.52 -8.67 9.11
C PHE A 423 8.54 -9.80 8.94
N GLU A 424 9.73 -9.68 9.53
CA GLU A 424 10.79 -10.69 9.44
C GLU A 424 10.37 -12.05 10.02
N SER A 425 9.45 -12.04 10.99
CA SER A 425 8.92 -13.24 11.64
C SER A 425 8.17 -14.17 10.68
N VAL A 426 7.69 -13.65 9.54
CA VAL A 426 7.00 -14.43 8.49
C VAL A 426 7.96 -15.40 7.81
N PHE A 427 9.25 -15.05 7.73
CA PHE A 427 10.23 -15.85 6.98
C PHE A 427 10.63 -17.10 7.74
N THR A 428 10.65 -18.22 7.03
CA THR A 428 10.97 -19.53 7.57
C THR A 428 12.46 -19.87 7.37
N SER A 429 12.95 -20.85 8.14
CA SER A 429 14.33 -21.34 8.02
C SER A 429 14.56 -22.28 6.84
N LYS A 430 13.51 -22.72 6.15
CA LYS A 430 13.57 -23.70 5.06
C LYS A 430 12.76 -23.22 3.87
N LYS A 431 13.43 -23.04 2.72
CA LYS A 431 12.76 -22.79 1.46
C LYS A 431 11.79 -23.91 1.09
N ARG A 432 10.64 -23.57 0.53
CA ARG A 432 9.68 -24.51 -0.03
C ARG A 432 9.65 -24.44 -1.56
N ASP A 433 9.00 -25.41 -2.18
CA ASP A 433 8.60 -25.28 -3.58
C ASP A 433 7.41 -24.33 -3.69
N THR A 434 7.35 -23.64 -4.83
CA THR A 434 6.39 -22.59 -5.13
C THR A 434 5.94 -22.74 -6.57
N PRO A 435 4.74 -22.23 -6.94
CA PRO A 435 4.24 -22.30 -8.31
C PRO A 435 5.32 -21.93 -9.34
N LYS A 436 5.40 -22.66 -10.45
CA LYS A 436 6.38 -22.36 -11.51
C LYS A 436 5.95 -21.17 -12.35
N THR A 437 4.64 -20.94 -12.41
CA THR A 437 3.96 -19.86 -13.10
C THR A 437 2.67 -19.55 -12.35
N LEU A 438 2.16 -18.32 -12.44
CA LEU A 438 0.78 -17.99 -12.02
C LEU A 438 -0.23 -18.29 -13.13
N SER A 439 -1.52 -18.30 -12.80
CA SER A 439 -2.61 -18.42 -13.78
C SER A 439 -2.70 -17.19 -14.66
N THR A 440 -3.14 -17.32 -15.91
CA THR A 440 -3.41 -16.15 -16.76
C THR A 440 -4.72 -15.48 -16.31
N PRO A 441 -4.73 -14.16 -16.04
CA PRO A 441 -5.95 -13.44 -15.67
C PRO A 441 -6.97 -13.47 -16.81
N THR A 442 -8.24 -13.37 -16.46
CA THR A 442 -9.35 -13.34 -17.42
C THR A 442 -9.97 -11.97 -17.41
N TRP A 443 -10.12 -11.35 -18.58
CA TRP A 443 -10.89 -10.12 -18.69
C TRP A 443 -12.40 -10.44 -18.64
N TYR A 444 -13.13 -9.73 -17.75
CA TYR A 444 -14.56 -9.97 -17.52
C TYR A 444 -15.49 -8.94 -18.17
N GLY A 445 -14.96 -7.97 -18.91
CA GLY A 445 -15.76 -6.95 -19.59
C GLY A 445 -15.90 -5.64 -18.82
N GLY A 446 -15.92 -4.53 -19.56
CA GLY A 446 -16.35 -3.21 -19.09
C GLY A 446 -17.53 -2.70 -19.93
N SER A 447 -18.39 -1.84 -19.37
CA SER A 447 -19.50 -1.25 -20.13
C SER A 447 -18.96 -0.38 -21.27
N GLY A 448 -18.98 -0.91 -22.49
CA GLY A 448 -18.57 -0.19 -23.70
C GLY A 448 -17.06 -0.12 -23.95
N GLN A 449 -16.23 -0.80 -23.15
CA GLN A 449 -14.79 -0.88 -23.36
C GLN A 449 -14.43 -2.18 -24.10
N PRO A 450 -13.56 -2.14 -25.12
CA PRO A 450 -13.07 -3.35 -25.78
C PRO A 450 -12.24 -4.20 -24.81
N GLU A 451 -12.10 -5.49 -25.10
CA GLU A 451 -11.10 -6.31 -24.44
C GLU A 451 -9.72 -5.68 -24.70
N PRO A 452 -8.93 -5.38 -23.65
CA PRO A 452 -7.60 -4.84 -23.84
C PRO A 452 -6.75 -5.83 -24.64
N GLU A 453 -5.87 -5.30 -25.50
CA GLU A 453 -4.94 -6.17 -26.20
C GLU A 453 -4.11 -6.99 -25.20
N ALA A 454 -3.79 -8.24 -25.55
CA ALA A 454 -3.03 -9.11 -24.68
C ALA A 454 -1.68 -8.46 -24.30
N PHE A 455 -1.58 -8.02 -23.04
CA PHE A 455 -0.40 -7.36 -22.50
C PHE A 455 0.78 -8.34 -22.47
N ARG A 456 1.84 -8.03 -23.22
CA ARG A 456 2.86 -9.04 -23.51
C ARG A 456 3.93 -9.17 -22.43
N LEU A 457 4.38 -8.09 -21.81
CA LEU A 457 5.40 -8.03 -20.74
C LEU A 457 5.51 -6.58 -20.23
N LEU A 458 6.05 -6.35 -19.00
CA LEU A 458 6.60 -5.07 -18.50
C LEU A 458 7.80 -4.66 -19.40
N ASN A 459 7.56 -4.32 -20.66
CA ASN A 459 8.62 -4.11 -21.62
C ASN A 459 8.16 -3.41 -22.91
N GLN A 460 6.98 -2.79 -22.92
CA GLN A 460 6.53 -2.18 -24.17
C GLN A 460 7.37 -0.94 -24.46
N ASP A 461 7.71 -0.71 -25.72
CA ASP A 461 8.32 0.55 -26.11
C ASP A 461 7.33 1.69 -25.80
N GLU A 462 7.85 2.88 -25.51
CA GLU A 462 7.05 4.10 -25.24
C GLU A 462 5.88 4.28 -26.24
N SER A 463 6.06 3.88 -27.51
CA SER A 463 5.04 3.92 -28.55
C SER A 463 3.76 3.12 -28.27
N TYR A 464 3.82 2.07 -27.45
CA TYR A 464 2.66 1.26 -27.04
C TYR A 464 1.76 2.04 -26.09
N TYR A 465 2.36 2.75 -25.13
CA TYR A 465 1.62 3.59 -24.20
C TYR A 465 1.06 4.82 -24.93
N ALA A 466 1.80 5.38 -25.90
CA ALA A 466 1.33 6.49 -26.71
C ALA A 466 0.13 6.16 -27.64
N SER A 467 -0.19 4.87 -27.85
CA SER A 467 -1.31 4.46 -28.71
C SER A 467 -2.63 4.16 -27.97
N HIS A 468 -2.63 4.26 -26.64
CA HIS A 468 -3.78 4.06 -25.75
C HIS A 468 -4.07 5.37 -25.02
#